data_AF-A0A375YN58-F1
#
_entry.id   AF-A0A375YN58-F1
#
_cell.length_a   1.000
_cell.length_b   1.000
_cell.length_c   1.000
_cell.angle_alpha   90.00
_cell.angle_beta   90.00
_cell.angle_gamma   90.00
#
_symmetry.space_group_name_H-M   'P 1'
#
loop_
_entity.id
_entity.type
_entity.pdbx_description
1 polymer ?
#
loop_
_entity_poly.entity_id
_entity_poly.type
_entity_poly.pdbx_seq_one_letter_code
_entity_poly.pdbx_strand_id
1 'polypeptide(L)' 'MSNDPDQIRAQVAELLGEHSDLSAADLDSVAARLDEAHDLLVRALESVEKG' A
#
# COMPACT_ATOMS: atom_id res chain seq x y z
N MET A 1 -17.41 1.88 12.22
CA MET A 1 -16.29 1.95 11.27
C MET A 1 -16.20 0.58 10.62
N SER A 2 -16.70 0.45 9.39
CA SER A 2 -16.77 -0.84 8.72
C SER A 2 -15.38 -1.12 8.14
N ASN A 3 -14.73 -2.21 8.57
CA ASN A 3 -13.56 -2.76 7.86
C ASN A 3 -13.99 -3.53 6.61
N ASP A 4 -15.08 -3.07 5.98
CA ASP A 4 -15.61 -3.70 4.80
C ASP A 4 -14.61 -3.46 3.66
N PRO A 5 -14.12 -4.52 3.00
CA PRO A 5 -13.11 -4.40 1.95
C PRO A 5 -13.55 -3.47 0.81
N ASP A 6 -14.84 -3.44 0.47
CA ASP A 6 -15.36 -2.59 -0.58
C ASP A 6 -15.42 -1.12 -0.17
N GLN A 7 -15.71 -0.86 1.11
CA GLN A 7 -15.69 0.49 1.67
C GLN A 7 -14.27 1.06 1.78
N ILE A 8 -13.27 0.23 2.08
CA ILE A 8 -11.86 0.63 2.08
C ILE A 8 -11.39 0.87 0.64
N ARG A 9 -11.74 -0.01 -0.31
CA ARG A 9 -11.42 0.16 -1.73
C ARG A 9 -12.00 1.46 -2.30
N ALA A 10 -13.24 1.80 -1.96
CA ALA A 10 -13.89 3.04 -2.42
C ALA A 10 -13.19 4.30 -1.87
N GLN A 11 -12.82 4.32 -0.59
CA GLN A 11 -12.10 5.44 0.03
C GLN A 11 -10.69 5.60 -0.54
N VAL A 12 -9.99 4.48 -0.81
CA VAL A 12 -8.68 4.50 -1.46
C VAL A 12 -8.79 5.03 -2.89
N ALA A 13 -9.80 4.62 -3.65
CA ALA A 13 -10.07 5.14 -4.99
C ALA A 13 -10.39 6.64 -5.00
N GLU A 14 -11.13 7.13 -4.01
CA GLU A 14 -11.43 8.55 -3.81
C GLU A 14 -10.18 9.37 -3.46
N LEU A 15 -9.34 8.86 -2.55
CA LEU A 15 -8.07 9.48 -2.14
C LEU A 15 -7.03 9.51 -3.26
N LEU A 16 -7.02 8.49 -4.11
CA LEU A 16 -6.13 8.37 -5.26
C LEU A 16 -6.56 9.25 -6.45
N GLY A 17 -7.73 9.90 -6.40
CA GLY A 17 -8.16 10.97 -7.30
C GLY A 17 -7.89 10.76 -8.79
N GLU A 18 -8.89 10.30 -9.55
CA GLU A 18 -8.88 10.20 -11.04
C GLU A 18 -7.52 9.83 -11.68
N HIS A 19 -6.79 8.88 -11.10
CA HIS A 19 -5.82 8.08 -11.85
C HIS A 19 -6.58 7.07 -12.71
N SER A 20 -7.39 7.57 -13.64
CA SER A 20 -8.33 6.83 -14.47
C SER A 20 -7.68 5.89 -15.50
N ASP A 21 -6.41 5.54 -15.30
CA ASP A 21 -5.62 4.66 -16.16
C ASP A 21 -4.81 3.61 -15.39
N LEU A 22 -4.92 3.57 -14.05
CA LEU A 22 -4.33 2.49 -13.26
C LEU A 22 -5.31 1.33 -13.23
N SER A 23 -4.96 0.25 -13.92
CA SER A 23 -5.72 -0.99 -13.85
C SER A 23 -5.66 -1.59 -12.43
N ALA A 24 -6.59 -2.48 -12.10
CA ALA A 24 -6.53 -3.22 -10.84
C ALA A 24 -5.18 -3.94 -10.65
N ALA A 25 -4.58 -4.43 -11.76
CA ALA A 25 -3.27 -5.04 -11.74
C ALA A 25 -2.13 -4.05 -11.42
N ASP A 26 -2.25 -2.79 -11.85
CA ASP A 26 -1.29 -1.74 -11.50
C ASP A 26 -1.38 -1.37 -10.02
N LEU A 27 -2.60 -1.31 -9.48
CA LEU A 27 -2.82 -1.09 -8.04
C LEU A 27 -2.27 -2.26 -7.21
N ASP A 28 -2.51 -3.50 -7.63
CA ASP A 28 -1.95 -4.68 -6.95
C ASP A 28 -0.40 -4.69 -7.02
N SER A 29 0.18 -4.28 -8.15
CA SER A 29 1.62 -4.15 -8.30
C SER A 29 2.20 -3.04 -7.42
N VAL A 30 1.50 -1.92 -7.28
CA VAL A 30 1.90 -0.81 -6.40
C VAL A 30 1.79 -1.25 -4.94
N ALA A 31 0.72 -1.94 -4.56
CA ALA A 31 0.54 -2.47 -3.21
C ALA A 31 1.66 -3.47 -2.84
N ALA A 32 1.99 -4.42 -3.72
CA ALA A 32 3.08 -5.36 -3.50
C ALA A 32 4.44 -4.66 -3.33
N ARG A 33 4.70 -3.63 -4.13
CA ARG A 33 5.95 -2.86 -4.05
C ARG A 33 6.06 -2.03 -2.77
N LEU A 34 4.93 -1.49 -2.29
CA LEU A 34 4.88 -0.78 -1.01
C LEU A 34 5.12 -1.72 0.17
N ASP A 35 4.60 -2.93 0.12
CA ASP A 35 4.81 -3.96 1.15
C ASP A 35 6.29 -4.40 1.21
N GLU A 36 6.91 -4.65 0.05
CA GLU A 36 8.34 -4.96 -0.02
C GLU A 36 9.22 -3.81 0.50
N ALA A 37 8.86 -2.57 0.17
CA ALA A 37 9.55 -1.39 0.69
C ALA A 37 9.40 -1.26 2.22
N HIS A 38 8.22 -1.57 2.75
CA HIS A 38 7.97 -1.58 4.20
C HIS A 38 8.85 -2.62 4.90
N ASP A 39 8.89 -3.85 4.39
CA ASP A 39 9.75 -4.92 4.91
C ASP A 39 11.23 -4.52 4.94
N LEU A 40 11.72 -3.87 3.89
CA LEU A 40 13.09 -3.38 3.82
C LEU A 40 13.36 -2.29 4.87
N LEU A 41 12.42 -1.36 5.06
CA LEU A 41 12.53 -0.32 6.07
C LEU A 41 12.53 -0.90 7.50
N VAL A 42 11.68 -1.89 7.77
CA VAL A 42 11.66 -2.59 9.07
C VAL A 42 12.98 -3.29 9.33
N ARG A 43 13.52 -4.03 8.35
CA ARG A 43 14.82 -4.70 8.49
C ARG A 43 15.97 -3.70 8.71
N ALA A 44 15.94 -2.57 8.01
CA ALA A 44 16.93 -1.51 8.20
C ALA A 44 16.85 -0.93 9.62
N LEU A 45 15.64 -0.72 10.15
CA LEU A 45 15.42 -0.23 11.51
C LEU A 45 15.94 -1.23 12.55
N GLU A 46 15.61 -2.51 12.41
CA GLU A 46 16.11 -3.58 13.31
C GLU A 46 17.64 -3.70 13.26
N SER A 47 18.26 -3.45 12.11
CA SER A 47 19.72 -3.46 11.96
C SER A 47 20.39 -2.30 12.68
N VAL A 48 19.72 -1.16 12.84
CA VAL A 48 20.22 0.00 13.58
C VAL A 48 20.02 -0.18 15.09
N GLU A 49 18.91 -0.77 15.54
CA GLU A 49 18.67 -1.03 16.97
C GLU A 49 19.57 -2.12 17.57
N LYS A 50 20.09 -3.03 16.75
CA LYS A 50 21.06 -4.07 17.18
C LYS A 50 22.52 -3.61 17.12
N GLY A 51 22.78 -2.40 16.60
CA GLY A 51 24.11 -1.81 16.43
C GLY A 51 24.56 -0.95 17.61
#